data_AF-A0A9K3E2T5-F1
#
_entry.id   AF-A0A9K3E2T5-F1
#
_cell.length_a   1.000
_cell.length_b   1.000
_cell.length_c   1.000
_cell.angle_alpha   90.00
_cell.angle_beta   90.00
_cell.angle_gamma   90.00
#
_symmetry.space_group_name_H-M   'P 1'
#
loop_
_entity.id
_entity.type
_entity.pdbx_description
1 polymer ?
#
loop_
_entity_poly.entity_id
_entity_poly.type
_entity_poly.pdbx_seq_one_letter_code
_entity_poly.pdbx_strand_id
1 'polypeptide(L)'
;MVLSPLSRYSSAPMQAADPDKEASWVWNDIKAESEPALASYLYSTILSHSTLDRSLAFHLGNKLCSSTLLSTLLYDLFLNMFSVDPDLRSAAVADLCVARSRDPACVLFSHC
;
A
#
# COMPACT_ATOMS: atom_id res chain seq x y z
N MET A 1 -29.42 0.25 -35.30
CA MET A 1 -28.07 0.85 -35.15
C MET A 1 -28.20 2.02 -34.19
N VAL A 2 -28.08 1.76 -32.87
CA VAL A 2 -28.18 2.80 -31.85
C VAL A 2 -26.75 3.21 -31.51
N LEU A 3 -26.32 4.38 -31.97
CA LEU A 3 -25.08 5.01 -31.54
C LEU A 3 -25.44 6.13 -30.56
N SER A 4 -25.23 5.87 -29.28
CA SER A 4 -25.32 6.86 -28.20
C SER A 4 -24.16 7.85 -28.31
N PRO A 5 -24.35 9.15 -28.03
CA PRO A 5 -23.27 10.12 -28.07
C PRO A 5 -22.34 9.98 -26.86
N LEU A 6 -21.14 9.44 -27.09
CA LEU A 6 -19.99 9.55 -26.20
C LEU A 6 -19.55 11.02 -26.16
N SER A 7 -20.05 11.79 -25.19
CA SER A 7 -19.61 13.17 -24.99
C SER A 7 -19.77 13.61 -23.53
N ARG A 8 -18.96 13.03 -22.62
CA ARG A 8 -18.72 13.59 -21.28
C ARG A 8 -17.31 13.37 -20.71
N TYR A 9 -16.31 13.00 -21.50
CA TYR A 9 -14.92 13.15 -21.04
C TYR A 9 -14.43 14.55 -21.41
N SER A 10 -14.92 15.52 -20.63
CA SER A 10 -14.39 16.89 -20.62
C SER A 10 -13.00 16.83 -20.00
N SER A 11 -12.00 17.19 -20.80
CA SER A 11 -10.59 17.35 -20.42
C SER A 11 -10.44 18.45 -19.36
N ALA A 12 -10.64 18.08 -18.09
CA ALA A 12 -10.10 18.82 -16.96
C ALA A 12 -8.67 18.33 -16.72
N PRO A 13 -7.71 19.22 -16.38
CA PRO A 13 -6.42 18.76 -15.90
C PRO A 13 -6.68 17.99 -14.60
N MET A 14 -6.36 16.70 -14.63
CA MET A 14 -6.27 15.87 -13.43
C MET A 14 -5.25 16.57 -12.54
N GLN A 15 -5.71 17.38 -11.58
CA GLN A 15 -4.83 17.99 -10.60
C GLN A 15 -4.09 16.83 -9.96
N ALA A 16 -2.79 16.75 -10.21
CA ALA A 16 -1.93 15.74 -9.62
C ALA A 16 -2.04 15.93 -8.11
N ALA A 17 -2.89 15.11 -7.48
CA ALA A 17 -2.91 15.00 -6.04
C ALA A 17 -1.48 14.67 -5.63
N ASP A 18 -0.96 15.43 -4.66
CA ASP A 18 0.37 15.22 -4.13
C ASP A 18 0.48 13.74 -3.70
N PRO A 19 1.29 12.91 -4.40
CA PRO A 19 1.34 11.47 -4.16
C PRO A 19 1.82 11.16 -2.74
N ASP A 20 2.55 12.08 -2.10
CA ASP A 20 2.98 11.95 -0.72
C ASP A 20 1.80 12.13 0.26
N LYS A 21 0.80 12.97 -0.06
CA LYS A 21 -0.41 13.15 0.77
C LYS A 21 -1.42 12.03 0.60
N GLU A 22 -1.62 11.55 -0.63
CA GLU A 22 -2.57 10.45 -0.92
C GLU A 22 -2.15 9.14 -0.22
N ALA A 23 -0.86 8.81 -0.18
CA ALA A 23 -0.40 7.63 0.55
C ALA A 23 -0.47 7.79 2.09
N SER A 24 -0.39 9.03 2.57
CA SER A 24 -0.28 9.32 4.00
C SER A 24 -1.57 9.01 4.78
N TRP A 25 -2.76 9.16 4.17
CA TRP A 25 -4.01 8.89 4.89
C TRP A 25 -4.23 7.40 5.13
N VAL A 26 -3.92 6.53 4.15
CA VAL A 26 -4.00 5.07 4.30
C VAL A 26 -3.06 4.61 5.40
N TRP A 27 -1.84 5.14 5.43
CA TRP A 27 -0.88 4.81 6.49
C TRP A 27 -1.38 5.21 7.88
N ASN A 28 -2.07 6.34 8.00
CA ASN A 28 -2.65 6.78 9.27
C ASN A 28 -3.87 5.95 9.67
N ASP A 29 -4.71 5.54 8.71
CA ASP A 29 -5.85 4.65 8.96
C ASP A 29 -5.34 3.30 9.50
N ILE A 30 -4.37 2.68 8.81
CA ILE A 30 -3.74 1.43 9.25
C ILE A 30 -3.19 1.51 10.68
N LYS A 31 -2.55 2.63 11.05
CA LYS A 31 -2.00 2.80 12.42
C LYS A 31 -3.07 3.03 13.48
N ALA A 32 -4.26 3.50 13.09
CA ALA A 32 -5.39 3.71 14.01
C ALA A 32 -6.18 2.42 14.25
N GLU A 33 -6.03 1.42 13.38
CA GLU A 33 -6.66 0.11 13.54
C GLU A 33 -6.11 -0.62 14.77
N SER A 34 -6.99 -1.33 15.46
CA SER A 34 -6.66 -2.08 16.67
C SER A 34 -7.28 -3.47 16.62
N GLU A 35 -6.43 -4.47 16.73
CA GLU A 35 -6.83 -5.86 16.83
C GLU A 35 -5.99 -6.56 17.90
N PRO A 36 -6.50 -6.68 19.15
CA PRO A 36 -5.74 -7.23 20.27
C PRO A 36 -5.19 -8.63 20.02
N ALA A 37 -5.89 -9.44 19.23
CA ALA A 37 -5.47 -10.79 18.86
C ALA A 37 -4.20 -10.81 17.98
N LEU A 38 -3.98 -9.76 17.18
CA LEU A 38 -2.84 -9.63 16.27
C LEU A 38 -1.85 -8.53 16.69
N ALA A 39 -2.01 -7.93 17.87
CA ALA A 39 -1.26 -6.74 18.29
C ALA A 39 0.26 -6.89 18.13
N SER A 40 0.85 -8.00 18.56
CA SER A 40 2.29 -8.26 18.41
C SER A 40 2.72 -8.38 16.96
N TYR A 41 1.89 -9.01 16.12
CA TYR A 41 2.17 -9.18 14.70
C TYR A 41 2.09 -7.83 13.96
N LEU A 42 1.03 -7.07 14.19
CA LEU A 42 0.85 -5.73 13.62
C LEU A 42 1.95 -4.78 14.10
N TYR A 43 2.38 -4.87 15.35
CA TYR A 43 3.50 -4.07 15.84
C TYR A 43 4.80 -4.41 15.08
N SER A 44 5.12 -5.70 14.96
CA SER A 44 6.36 -6.12 14.30
C SER A 44 6.39 -5.83 12.80
N THR A 45 5.24 -5.84 12.12
CA THR A 45 5.17 -5.74 10.64
C THR A 45 4.77 -4.37 10.13
N ILE A 46 4.10 -3.57 10.98
CA ILE A 46 3.52 -2.28 10.60
C ILE A 46 3.95 -1.20 11.59
N LEU A 47 3.52 -1.26 12.85
CA LEU A 47 3.62 -0.11 13.77
C LEU A 47 5.06 0.26 14.18
N SER A 48 6.00 -0.67 14.07
CA SER A 48 7.43 -0.40 14.35
C SER A 48 8.15 0.35 13.21
N HIS A 49 7.51 0.49 12.05
CA HIS A 49 8.09 1.18 10.89
C HIS A 49 7.64 2.64 10.82
N SER A 50 8.52 3.52 10.35
CA SER A 50 8.23 4.96 10.26
C SER A 50 7.39 5.35 9.04
N THR A 51 7.39 4.53 7.99
CA THR A 51 6.69 4.79 6.72
C THR A 51 6.08 3.51 6.16
N LEU A 52 5.04 3.67 5.32
CA LEU A 52 4.42 2.55 4.60
C LEU A 52 5.45 1.76 3.76
N ASP A 53 6.34 2.46 3.06
CA ASP A 53 7.38 1.84 2.22
C ASP A 53 8.28 0.89 3.01
N ARG A 54 8.66 1.28 4.23
CA ARG A 54 9.47 0.43 5.13
C ARG A 54 8.69 -0.77 5.62
N SER A 55 7.41 -0.59 5.96
CA SER A 55 6.54 -1.69 6.36
C SER A 55 6.35 -2.69 5.21
N LEU A 56 6.09 -2.22 3.99
CA LEU A 56 5.96 -3.06 2.79
C LEU A 56 7.27 -3.80 2.48
N ALA A 57 8.40 -3.09 2.49
CA ALA A 57 9.71 -3.70 2.28
C ALA A 57 9.99 -4.82 3.30
N PHE A 58 9.64 -4.61 4.57
CA PHE A 58 9.82 -5.61 5.63
C PHE A 58 8.90 -6.80 5.43
N HIS A 59 7.62 -6.54 5.14
CA HIS A 59 6.63 -7.59 4.92
C HIS A 59 6.99 -8.47 3.72
N LEU A 60 7.29 -7.85 2.57
CA LEU A 60 7.71 -8.55 1.35
C LEU A 60 9.03 -9.28 1.55
N GLY A 61 10.00 -8.66 2.23
CA GLY A 61 11.29 -9.29 2.56
C GLY A 61 11.09 -10.59 3.35
N ASN A 62 10.23 -10.57 4.37
CA ASN A 62 9.94 -11.77 5.16
C ASN A 62 9.14 -12.83 4.38
N LYS A 63 8.23 -12.42 3.49
CA LYS A 63 7.42 -13.35 2.67
C LYS A 63 8.22 -14.04 1.58
N LEU A 64 9.23 -13.37 1.01
CA LEU A 64 9.98 -13.83 -0.16
C LEU A 64 11.36 -14.41 0.18
N CYS A 65 11.79 -14.33 1.45
CA CYS A 65 13.08 -14.85 1.87
C CYS A 65 13.20 -16.38 1.76
N SER A 66 14.43 -16.85 1.68
CA SER A 66 14.80 -18.27 1.68
C SER A 66 16.16 -18.47 2.35
N SER A 67 16.63 -19.72 2.45
CA SER A 67 17.98 -20.02 2.95
C SER A 67 19.10 -19.40 2.10
N THR A 68 18.83 -19.09 0.84
CA THR A 68 19.79 -18.44 -0.06
C THR A 68 19.61 -16.92 -0.10
N LEU A 69 18.39 -16.43 0.06
CA LEU A 69 18.04 -15.01 -0.08
C LEU A 69 17.46 -14.48 1.24
N LEU A 70 18.27 -13.76 2.01
CA LEU A 70 17.88 -13.28 3.33
C LEU A 70 16.86 -12.13 3.24
N SER A 71 15.94 -12.09 4.20
CA SER A 71 14.92 -11.03 4.32
C SER A 71 15.52 -9.63 4.39
N THR A 72 16.67 -9.48 5.06
CA THR A 72 17.37 -8.19 5.17
C THR A 72 17.86 -7.65 3.82
N LEU A 73 18.35 -8.52 2.94
CA LEU A 73 18.81 -8.13 1.61
C LEU A 73 17.63 -7.73 0.71
N LEU A 74 16.51 -8.46 0.82
CA LEU A 74 15.27 -8.10 0.14
C LEU A 74 14.69 -6.78 0.66
N TYR A 75 14.75 -6.54 1.97
CA TYR A 75 14.31 -5.30 2.58
C TYR A 75 15.05 -4.09 1.99
N ASP A 76 16.38 -4.15 1.94
CA ASP A 76 17.20 -3.08 1.37
C ASP A 76 16.91 -2.88 -0.12
N LEU A 77 16.71 -3.97 -0.87
CA LEU A 77 16.32 -3.93 -2.28
C LEU A 77 14.97 -3.20 -2.47
N PHE A 78 13.93 -3.61 -1.75
CA PHE A 78 12.60 -3.00 -1.89
C PHE A 78 12.61 -1.54 -1.46
N LEU A 79 13.32 -1.20 -0.38
CA LEU A 79 13.40 0.19 0.07
C LEU A 79 14.11 1.09 -0.94
N ASN A 80 15.14 0.57 -1.62
CA ASN A 80 15.77 1.27 -2.74
C ASN A 80 14.79 1.45 -3.91
N MET A 81 14.02 0.42 -4.28
CA MET A 81 13.02 0.51 -5.34
C MET A 81 11.95 1.57 -5.05
N PHE A 82 11.39 1.60 -3.84
CA PHE A 82 10.43 2.65 -3.43
C PHE A 82 11.05 4.06 -3.43
N SER A 83 12.36 4.18 -3.23
CA SER A 83 13.06 5.47 -3.29
C SER A 83 13.31 5.94 -4.73
N VAL A 84 13.50 5.00 -5.66
CA VAL A 84 13.73 5.27 -7.09
C VAL A 84 12.42 5.57 -7.82
N ASP A 85 11.35 4.87 -7.48
CA ASP A 85 10.05 4.97 -8.14
C ASP A 85 8.91 5.16 -7.12
N PRO A 86 8.53 6.42 -6.83
CA PRO A 86 7.41 6.74 -5.95
C PRO A 86 6.05 6.22 -6.45
N ASP A 87 5.91 5.93 -7.75
CA ASP A 87 4.65 5.42 -8.30
C ASP A 87 4.36 4.00 -7.79
N LEU A 88 5.38 3.23 -7.40
CA LEU A 88 5.21 1.93 -6.73
C LEU A 88 4.43 2.05 -5.42
N ARG A 89 4.68 3.11 -4.63
CA ARG A 89 3.94 3.36 -3.40
C ARG A 89 2.49 3.73 -3.72
N SER A 90 2.28 4.61 -4.69
CA SER A 90 0.93 5.00 -5.13
C SER A 90 0.13 3.80 -5.65
N ALA A 91 0.78 2.91 -6.40
CA ALA A 91 0.18 1.66 -6.88
C ALA A 91 -0.19 0.73 -5.72
N ALA A 92 0.71 0.51 -4.75
CA ALA A 92 0.41 -0.31 -3.57
C ALA A 92 -0.76 0.26 -2.74
N VAL A 93 -0.83 1.58 -2.60
CA VAL A 93 -1.95 2.27 -1.92
C VAL A 93 -3.26 2.06 -2.69
N ALA A 94 -3.22 2.17 -4.02
CA ALA A 94 -4.38 1.91 -4.86
C ALA A 94 -4.85 0.44 -4.73
N ASP A 95 -3.93 -0.51 -4.70
CA ASP A 95 -4.23 -1.94 -4.50
C ASP A 95 -4.91 -2.19 -3.14
N LEU A 96 -4.41 -1.59 -2.06
CA LEU A 96 -5.04 -1.66 -0.73
C LEU A 96 -6.46 -1.08 -0.73
N CYS A 97 -6.66 0.08 -1.37
CA CYS A 97 -7.98 0.71 -1.50
C CYS A 97 -8.96 -0.19 -2.26
N VAL A 98 -8.50 -0.76 -3.37
CA VAL A 98 -9.32 -1.65 -4.20
C VAL A 98 -9.65 -2.94 -3.46
N ALA A 99 -8.69 -3.56 -2.77
CA ALA A 99 -8.90 -4.76 -1.98
C ALA A 99 -9.97 -4.53 -0.90
N ARG A 100 -9.83 -3.49 -0.08
CA ARG A 100 -10.80 -3.15 0.97
C ARG A 100 -12.19 -2.85 0.41
N SER A 101 -12.26 -2.16 -0.73
CA SER A 101 -13.56 -1.80 -1.33
C SER A 101 -14.32 -2.99 -1.95
N ARG A 102 -13.60 -4.03 -2.38
CA ARG A 102 -14.18 -5.15 -3.15
C ARG A 102 -14.35 -6.42 -2.33
N ASP A 103 -13.57 -6.61 -1.27
CA ASP A 103 -13.67 -7.76 -0.38
C ASP A 103 -14.46 -7.42 0.89
N PRO A 104 -15.68 -7.95 1.07
CA PRO A 104 -16.46 -7.71 2.29
C PRO A 104 -15.82 -8.31 3.56
N ALA A 105 -14.84 -9.22 3.42
CA ALA A 105 -14.08 -9.74 4.55
C ALA A 105 -12.93 -8.80 4.97
N CYS A 106 -12.42 -7.95 4.08
CA CYS A 106 -11.36 -6.99 4.41
C CYS A 106 -11.99 -5.71 5.00
N VAL A 107 -12.31 -5.74 6.30
CA VAL A 107 -12.91 -4.60 7.01
C VAL A 107 -11.87 -3.53 7.34
N LEU A 108 -10.65 -3.97 7.62
CA LEU A 108 -9.49 -3.17 8.01
C LEU A 108 -8.43 -3.22 6.91
N PHE A 109 -7.71 -2.13 6.65
CA PHE A 109 -6.60 -2.13 5.70
C PHE A 109 -5.46 -3.06 6.13
N SER A 110 -5.25 -3.24 7.43
CA SER A 110 -4.30 -4.22 7.96
C SER A 110 -4.63 -5.69 7.61
N HIS A 111 -5.82 -5.96 7.07
CA HIS A 111 -6.23 -7.31 6.63
C HIS A 111 -5.99 -7.61 5.15
N CYS A 112 -5.69 -6.62 4.30
CA CYS A 112 -5.77 -6.71 2.83
C CYS A 112 -4.53 -7.31 2.11
#